data_AF-A0A1I1IXB4-F1
#
_entry.id   AF-A0A1I1IXB4-F1
#
_cell.length_a   1.000
_cell.length_b   1.000
_cell.length_c   1.000
_cell.angle_alpha   90.00
_cell.angle_beta   90.00
_cell.angle_gamma   90.00
#
_symmetry.space_group_name_H-M   'P 1'
#
loop_
_entity.id
_entity.type
_entity.pdbx_description
1 polymer ?
#
loop_
_entity_poly.entity_id
_entity_poly.type
_entity_poly.pdbx_seq_one_letter_code
_entity_poly.pdbx_strand_id
1 'polypeptide(L)'
;MMILDDTNTIGALAFLFFMIYLATDPRDLSLLAIPAYFGGMLVTHWLSENGFQDTYIYTIWIVIYSLVMIYLIIASIRLGIKNVVYIKEKIRKHRALRK
;
A
#
# COMPACT_ATOMS: atom_id res chain seq x y z
N MET A 1 26.49 -6.40 13.93
CA MET A 1 25.83 -7.59 13.34
C MET A 1 24.34 -7.55 13.67
N MET A 2 23.64 -6.51 13.21
CA MET A 2 22.21 -6.27 13.44
C MET A 2 21.49 -5.89 12.13
N ILE A 3 22.25 -5.43 11.13
CA ILE A 3 21.79 -5.04 9.79
C ILE A 3 21.23 -6.22 8.97
N LEU A 4 21.74 -7.44 9.16
CA LEU A 4 21.28 -8.62 8.41
C LEU A 4 19.88 -9.09 8.84
N ASP A 5 19.48 -8.89 10.11
CA ASP A 5 18.15 -9.25 10.59
C ASP A 5 17.07 -8.29 10.08
N ASP A 6 17.34 -6.97 10.10
CA ASP A 6 16.38 -5.97 9.61
C ASP A 6 16.12 -6.12 8.11
N THR A 7 17.16 -6.40 7.31
CA THR A 7 17.04 -6.61 5.86
C THR A 7 16.19 -7.85 5.54
N ASN A 8 16.36 -8.92 6.32
CA ASN A 8 15.62 -10.17 6.14
C ASN A 8 14.15 -10.02 6.56
N THR A 9 13.89 -9.18 7.57
CA THR A 9 12.53 -8.87 8.04
C THR A 9 11.77 -8.01 7.02
N ILE A 10 12.44 -7.03 6.41
CA ILE A 10 11.88 -6.19 5.33
C ILE A 10 11.60 -7.04 4.08
N GLY A 11 12.52 -7.94 3.72
CA GLY A 11 12.35 -8.88 2.61
C GLY A 11 11.20 -9.87 2.83
N ALA A 12 11.06 -10.40 4.04
CA ALA A 12 9.97 -11.28 4.42
C ALA A 12 8.61 -10.56 4.41
N LEU A 13 8.56 -9.31 4.90
CA LEU A 13 7.37 -8.47 4.75
C LEU A 13 7.05 -8.28 3.27
N ALA A 14 8.01 -7.86 2.44
CA ALA A 14 7.81 -7.63 1.01
C ALA A 14 7.26 -8.85 0.28
N PHE A 15 7.76 -10.04 0.61
CA PHE A 15 7.31 -11.29 0.03
C PHE A 15 5.89 -11.68 0.45
N LEU A 16 5.56 -11.51 1.74
CA LEU A 16 4.22 -11.77 2.27
C LEU A 16 3.20 -10.78 1.68
N PHE A 17 3.62 -9.52 1.43
CA PHE A 17 2.83 -8.52 0.72
C PHE A 17 2.66 -8.83 -0.77
N PHE A 18 3.69 -9.35 -1.45
CA PHE A 18 3.59 -9.78 -2.84
C PHE A 18 2.60 -10.94 -3.03
N MET A 19 2.51 -11.84 -2.04
CA MET A 19 1.51 -12.91 -2.01
C MET A 19 0.08 -12.37 -1.84
N ILE A 20 -0.13 -11.36 -0.98
CA ILE A 20 -1.44 -10.69 -0.83
C ILE A 20 -1.81 -9.92 -2.12
N TYR A 21 -0.82 -9.28 -2.76
CA TYR A 21 -0.96 -8.60 -4.05
C TYR A 21 -1.44 -9.56 -5.15
N LEU A 22 -0.84 -10.75 -5.25
CA LEU A 22 -1.23 -11.80 -6.20
C LEU A 22 -2.63 -12.38 -5.94
N ALA A 23 -3.08 -12.35 -4.68
CA ALA A 23 -4.38 -12.88 -4.28
C ALA A 23 -5.54 -11.86 -4.40
N THR A 24 -5.28 -10.58 -4.71
CA THR A 24 -6.29 -9.51 -4.70
C THR A 24 -6.65 -9.06 -6.13
N ASP A 25 -7.93 -8.77 -6.38
CA ASP A 25 -8.46 -8.40 -7.71
C ASP A 25 -7.79 -7.11 -8.24
N PRO A 26 -7.35 -7.04 -9.52
CA PRO A 26 -6.54 -5.95 -10.10
C PRO A 26 -7.18 -4.54 -10.10
N ARG A 27 -8.43 -4.42 -9.64
CA ARG A 27 -9.14 -3.14 -9.52
C ARG A 27 -8.95 -2.45 -8.17
N ASP A 28 -8.37 -3.12 -7.18
CA ASP A 28 -8.27 -2.54 -5.85
C ASP A 28 -7.11 -1.56 -5.73
N LEU A 29 -7.42 -0.36 -5.26
CA LEU A 29 -6.47 0.73 -5.01
C LEU A 29 -5.38 0.36 -3.99
N SER A 30 -5.60 -0.73 -3.24
CA SER A 30 -4.60 -1.39 -2.40
C SER A 30 -3.35 -1.80 -3.19
N LEU A 31 -3.50 -2.16 -4.48
CA LEU A 31 -2.39 -2.53 -5.36
C LEU A 31 -1.43 -1.36 -5.67
N LEU A 32 -1.90 -0.11 -5.58
CA LEU A 32 -1.07 1.09 -5.70
C LEU A 32 -0.52 1.57 -4.36
N ALA A 33 -1.26 1.32 -3.27
CA ALA A 33 -0.82 1.67 -1.93
C ALA A 33 0.39 0.85 -1.47
N ILE A 34 0.48 -0.42 -1.90
CA ILE A 34 1.57 -1.33 -1.53
C ILE A 34 2.94 -0.88 -2.10
N PRO A 35 3.10 -0.67 -3.42
CA PRO A 35 4.35 -0.17 -3.99
C PRO A 35 4.70 1.23 -3.48
N ALA A 36 3.69 2.09 -3.27
CA ALA A 36 3.93 3.41 -2.72
C ALA A 36 4.52 3.33 -1.30
N TYR A 37 4.00 2.44 -0.45
CA TYR A 37 4.50 2.24 0.90
C TYR A 37 5.93 1.69 0.93
N PHE A 38 6.20 0.65 0.11
CA PHE A 38 7.54 0.07 0.02
C PHE A 38 8.56 1.03 -0.59
N GLY A 39 8.22 1.69 -1.69
CA GLY A 39 9.08 2.70 -2.30
C GLY A 39 9.35 3.86 -1.34
N GLY A 40 8.33 4.29 -0.60
CA GLY A 40 8.43 5.27 0.48
C GLY A 40 9.47 4.90 1.52
N MET A 41 9.34 3.68 2.06
CA MET A 41 10.23 3.15 3.10
C MET A 41 11.67 3.01 2.60
N LEU A 42 11.87 2.54 1.36
CA LEU A 42 13.19 2.32 0.77
C LEU A 42 13.94 3.64 0.53
N VAL A 43 13.25 4.66 0.00
CA VAL A 43 13.85 6.00 -0.18
C VAL A 43 14.14 6.66 1.16
N THR A 44 13.27 6.47 2.15
CA THR A 44 13.50 7.00 3.51
C THR A 44 14.71 6.35 4.17
N HIS A 45 14.85 5.02 4.02
CA HIS A 45 16.02 4.27 4.49
C HIS A 45 17.30 4.76 3.80
N TRP A 46 17.28 4.88 2.47
CA TRP A 46 18.42 5.36 1.71
C TRP A 46 18.83 6.78 2.12
N LEU A 47 17.87 7.71 2.30
CA LEU A 47 18.17 9.06 2.79
C LEU A 47 18.78 9.04 4.20
N SER A 48 18.31 8.16 5.06
CA SER A 48 18.84 8.00 6.42
C SER A 48 20.26 7.45 6.42
N GLU A 49 20.54 6.41 5.63
CA GLU A 49 21.87 5.80 5.53
C GLU A 49 22.91 6.77 4.96
N ASN A 50 22.49 7.66 4.07
CA ASN A 50 23.36 8.70 3.50
C ASN A 50 23.47 9.95 4.39
N GLY A 51 22.88 9.95 5.59
CA GLY A 51 23.01 11.05 6.56
C GLY A 51 22.15 12.28 6.27
N PHE A 52 21.11 12.17 5.43
CA PHE A 52 20.26 13.29 5.06
C PHE A 52 19.12 13.59 6.07
N GLN A 53 19.02 12.86 7.18
CA GLN A 53 17.89 12.94 8.13
C GLN A 53 17.55 14.36 8.62
N ASP A 54 18.55 15.22 8.86
CA ASP A 54 18.34 16.59 9.35
C ASP A 54 18.31 17.65 8.23
N THR A 55 18.24 17.21 6.97
CA THR A 55 18.27 18.11 5.82
C THR A 55 16.88 18.46 5.32
N TYR A 56 16.80 19.62 4.65
CA TYR A 56 15.58 20.06 3.97
C TYR A 56 15.05 19.04 2.95
N ILE A 57 15.95 18.26 2.32
CA ILE A 57 15.61 17.22 1.35
C ILE A 57 14.79 16.10 2.02
N TYR A 58 15.20 15.65 3.20
CA TYR A 58 14.49 14.63 3.96
C TYR A 58 13.12 15.12 4.44
N THR A 59 13.05 16.36 4.93
CA THR A 59 11.79 16.97 5.35
C THR A 59 10.80 17.09 4.20
N ILE A 60 11.22 17.58 3.02
CA ILE A 60 10.34 17.63 1.84
C ILE A 60 9.88 16.23 1.45
N TRP A 61 10.80 15.26 1.43
CA TRP A 61 10.48 13.88 1.08
C TRP A 61 9.37 13.31 1.98
N ILE A 62 9.49 13.46 3.30
CA ILE A 62 8.47 13.00 4.26
C ILE A 62 7.13 13.71 4.03
N VAL A 63 7.12 15.01 3.74
CA VAL A 63 5.89 15.76 3.47
C VAL A 63 5.19 15.22 2.21
N ILE A 64 5.92 15.06 1.12
CA ILE A 64 5.38 14.53 -0.15
C ILE A 64 4.87 13.10 0.06
N TYR A 65 5.67 12.26 0.70
CA TYR A 65 5.30 10.87 0.98
C TYR A 65 4.02 10.78 1.84
N SER A 66 3.90 11.62 2.86
CA SER A 66 2.70 11.67 3.71
C SER A 66 1.45 12.08 2.93
N LEU A 67 1.56 13.09 2.04
CA LEU A 67 0.44 13.51 1.19
C LEU A 67 -0.02 12.39 0.24
N VAL A 68 0.93 11.67 -0.36
CA VAL A 68 0.65 10.52 -1.23
C VAL A 68 -0.06 9.42 -0.45
N MET A 69 0.42 9.10 0.77
CA MET A 69 -0.21 8.09 1.63
C MET A 69 -1.63 8.48 2.04
N ILE A 70 -1.87 9.73 2.42
CA ILE A 70 -3.22 10.22 2.76
C ILE A 70 -4.16 10.10 1.57
N TYR A 71 -3.71 10.48 0.37
CA TYR A 71 -4.51 10.34 -0.85
C TYR A 71 -4.89 8.87 -1.12
N LEU A 72 -3.94 7.96 -0.98
CA LEU A 72 -4.15 6.53 -1.18
C LEU A 72 -5.14 5.94 -0.18
N ILE A 73 -5.11 6.39 1.09
CA ILE A 73 -6.09 5.98 2.12
C ILE A 73 -7.50 6.45 1.74
N ILE A 74 -7.67 7.71 1.33
CA ILE A 74 -8.98 8.22 0.92
C ILE A 74 -9.52 7.47 -0.30
N ALA A 75 -8.64 7.22 -1.27
CA ALA A 75 -8.99 6.54 -2.48
C ALA A 75 -9.30 5.03 -2.24
N SER A 76 -8.62 4.36 -1.30
CA SER A 76 -8.92 2.98 -0.92
C SER A 76 -10.29 2.85 -0.23
N ILE A 77 -10.65 3.78 0.66
CA ILE A 77 -11.97 3.82 1.31
C ILE A 77 -13.08 3.99 0.25
N ARG A 78 -12.91 4.94 -0.68
CA ARG A 78 -13.88 5.16 -1.78
C ARG A 78 -14.08 3.92 -2.63
N LEU A 79 -13.01 3.17 -2.90
CA LEU A 79 -13.07 1.98 -3.74
C LEU A 79 -13.68 0.79 -3.00
N GLY A 80 -13.36 0.60 -1.71
CA GLY A 80 -13.99 -0.39 -0.85
C GLY A 80 -15.52 -0.24 -0.79
N ILE A 81 -16.02 0.99 -0.64
CA ILE A 81 -17.47 1.27 -0.65
C ILE A 81 -18.11 0.84 -1.98
N LYS A 82 -17.49 1.17 -3.12
CA LYS A 82 -17.98 0.76 -4.44
C LYS A 82 -17.99 -0.76 -4.60
N ASN A 83 -16.97 -1.45 -4.10
CA ASN A 83 -16.85 -2.89 -4.22
C ASN A 83 -17.92 -3.62 -3.38
N VAL A 84 -18.21 -3.13 -2.16
CA VAL A 84 -19.30 -3.65 -1.31
C VAL A 84 -20.67 -3.47 -1.99
N VAL A 85 -20.93 -2.31 -2.59
CA VAL A 85 -22.17 -2.06 -3.34
C VAL A 85 -22.28 -3.02 -4.52
N TYR A 86 -21.20 -3.21 -5.28
CA TYR A 86 -21.16 -4.14 -6.42
C TYR A 86 -21.45 -5.58 -6.00
N ILE A 87 -20.82 -6.08 -4.93
CA ILE A 87 -21.06 -7.43 -4.41
C ILE A 87 -22.52 -7.59 -3.96
N LYS A 88 -23.06 -6.59 -3.27
CA LYS A 88 -24.46 -6.60 -2.80
C LYS A 88 -25.44 -6.66 -3.98
N GLU A 89 -25.16 -5.95 -5.06
CA GLU A 89 -25.94 -6.00 -6.30
C GLU A 89 -25.82 -7.34 -7.03
N LYS A 90 -24.61 -7.91 -7.11
CA LYS A 90 -24.36 -9.22 -7.72
C LYS A 90 -25.14 -10.33 -7.00
N ILE A 91 -25.14 -10.32 -5.66
CA ILE A 91 -25.91 -11.27 -4.84
C ILE A 91 -27.43 -11.09 -5.04
N ARG A 92 -27.91 -9.85 -5.16
CA ARG A 92 -29.33 -9.56 -5.41
C ARG A 92 -29.79 -10.09 -6.77
N LYS A 93 -29.00 -9.88 -7.83
CA LYS A 93 -29.29 -10.39 -9.18
C LYS A 93 -29.32 -11.93 -9.22
N HIS A 94 -28.36 -12.59 -8.57
CA HIS A 94 -28.36 -14.05 -8.48
C HIS A 94 -29.58 -14.63 -7.73
N ARG A 95 -30.05 -13.93 -6.69
CA ARG A 95 -31.26 -14.34 -5.96
C ARG A 95 -32.55 -14.20 -6.78
N ALA A 96 -32.61 -13.22 -7.67
CA ALA A 96 -33.75 -13.00 -8.56
C ALA A 96 -33.83 -14.04 -9.69
N LEU A 97 -32.71 -14.61 -10.12
CA LEU A 97 -32.65 -15.64 -11.17
C LEU A 97 -32.89 -17.07 -10.65
N ARG A 98 -32.84 -17.30 -9.33
CA ARG A 98 -33.15 -18.61 -8.69
C ARG A 98 -34.61 -18.75 -8.26
N LYS A 99 -35.44 -17.73 -8.48
CA LYS A 99 -36.87 -17.72 -8.18
C LYS A 99 -37.65 -17.84 -9.48
#